data_AF-A0A9P8CHD5-F1
#
_entry.id   AF-A0A9P8CHD5-F1
#
_cell.length_a   1.000
_cell.length_b   1.000
_cell.length_c   1.000
_cell.angle_alpha   90.00
_cell.angle_beta   90.00
_cell.angle_gamma   90.00
#
_symmetry.space_group_name_H-M   'P 1'
#
loop_
_entity.id
_entity.type
_entity.pdbx_description
1 polymer ?
#
loop_
_entity_poly.entity_id
_entity_poly.type
_entity_poly.pdbx_seq_one_letter_code
_entity_poly.pdbx_strand_id
1 'polypeptide(L)'
;LNPLGELPVEEHTLLAARTLLNLNTLLQLLAIIRCFGAASAKDRLDIVSRDAIKPGDIPGPRYLGNRKEIARRDGDHVAGITPPMPMDLTR
;
A
#
# COMPACT_ATOMS: atom_id res chain seq x y z
N LEU A 1 13.48 -12.35 -3.66
CA LEU A 1 12.10 -11.91 -3.32
C LEU A 1 12.03 -11.03 -2.06
N ASN A 2 13.13 -10.81 -1.31
CA ASN A 2 13.14 -10.06 -0.04
C ASN A 2 13.21 -8.52 -0.04
N PRO A 3 13.42 -7.75 -1.13
CA PRO A 3 13.72 -6.32 -0.99
C PRO A 3 12.53 -5.46 -0.53
N LEU A 4 11.30 -6.00 -0.50
CA LEU A 4 10.10 -5.25 -0.09
C LEU A 4 9.98 -5.04 1.42
N GLY A 5 10.61 -5.91 2.22
CA GLY A 5 10.57 -5.85 3.69
C GLY A 5 11.77 -5.16 4.33
N GLU A 6 12.76 -4.74 3.54
CA GLU A 6 14.01 -4.13 4.04
C GLU A 6 13.85 -2.64 4.39
N LEU A 7 12.89 -1.95 3.76
CA LEU A 7 12.57 -0.55 4.05
C LEU A 7 11.53 -0.45 5.17
N PRO A 8 11.70 0.48 6.13
CA PRO A 8 10.66 0.76 7.11
C PRO A 8 9.39 1.27 6.39
N VAL A 9 8.23 0.99 6.99
CA VAL A 9 6.91 1.27 6.38
C VAL A 9 6.77 2.73 5.97
N GLU A 10 7.30 3.66 6.76
CA GLU A 10 7.27 5.09 6.51
C GLU A 10 8.06 5.46 5.25
N GLU A 11 9.29 4.96 5.10
CA GLU A 11 10.13 5.21 3.93
C GLU A 11 9.57 4.55 2.68
N HIS A 12 9.08 3.31 2.79
CA HIS A 12 8.44 2.62 1.69
C HIS A 12 7.16 3.37 1.25
N THR A 13 6.36 3.88 2.19
CA THR A 13 5.16 4.66 1.86
C THR A 13 5.53 5.97 1.15
N LEU A 14 6.56 6.67 1.61
CA LEU A 14 7.02 7.89 0.95
C LEU A 14 7.60 7.61 -0.43
N LEU A 15 8.34 6.50 -0.62
CA LEU A 15 8.87 6.09 -1.90
C LEU A 15 7.73 5.76 -2.87
N ALA A 16 6.73 4.98 -2.43
CA ALA A 16 5.55 4.64 -3.22
C ALA A 16 4.70 5.87 -3.56
N ALA A 17 4.52 6.79 -2.61
CA ALA A 17 3.85 8.05 -2.87
C ALA A 17 4.63 8.88 -3.89
N ARG A 18 5.97 8.97 -3.78
CA ARG A 18 6.82 9.71 -4.72
C ARG A 18 6.80 9.13 -6.14
N THR A 19 6.77 7.82 -6.29
CA THR A 19 6.64 7.19 -7.61
C THR A 19 5.26 7.41 -8.22
N LEU A 20 4.20 7.39 -7.40
CA LEU A 20 2.83 7.78 -7.80
C LEU A 20 2.70 9.28 -8.13
N LEU A 21 3.41 10.12 -7.37
CA LEU A 21 3.49 11.58 -7.50
C LEU A 21 4.31 12.03 -8.70
N ASN A 22 5.25 11.20 -9.17
CA ASN A 22 6.00 11.45 -10.38
C ASN A 22 5.08 11.19 -11.58
N LEU A 23 4.08 12.06 -11.70
CA LEU A 23 3.02 12.09 -12.69
C LEU A 23 3.57 11.88 -14.09
N ASN A 24 4.78 12.39 -14.37
CA ASN A 24 5.42 12.24 -15.68
C ASN A 24 5.75 10.80 -16.05
N THR A 25 6.12 9.93 -15.12
CA THR A 25 6.53 8.56 -15.45
C THR A 25 5.32 7.64 -15.64
N LEU A 26 4.29 7.76 -14.79
CA LEU A 26 3.10 6.90 -14.86
C LEU A 26 2.03 7.41 -15.83
N LEU A 27 1.81 8.72 -15.94
CA LEU A 27 0.81 9.25 -16.88
C LEU A 27 1.30 9.20 -18.33
N GLN A 28 2.60 9.45 -18.60
CA GLN A 28 3.10 9.40 -19.98
C GLN A 28 3.24 7.98 -20.53
N LEU A 29 3.50 6.97 -19.69
CA LEU A 29 3.64 5.58 -20.14
C LEU A 29 2.34 4.77 -20.06
N LEU A 30 1.39 5.11 -19.16
CA LEU A 30 0.23 4.24 -18.88
C LEU A 30 -1.14 4.95 -18.80
N ALA A 31 -1.23 6.29 -18.90
CA ALA A 31 -2.50 7.04 -18.87
C ALA A 31 -3.46 6.68 -17.70
N ILE A 32 -2.91 6.23 -16.57
CA ILE A 32 -3.71 5.73 -15.45
C ILE A 32 -4.25 6.92 -14.65
N ILE A 33 -5.55 7.16 -14.74
CA ILE A 33 -6.27 8.17 -13.95
C ILE A 33 -6.79 7.63 -12.59
N ARG A 34 -6.74 6.31 -12.39
CA ARG A 34 -7.26 5.60 -11.21
C ARG A 34 -6.41 4.39 -10.86
N CYS A 35 -6.12 4.19 -9.56
CA CYS A 35 -5.31 3.09 -9.06
C CYS A 35 -6.07 2.31 -7.96
N PHE A 36 -5.86 0.99 -7.92
CA PHE A 36 -6.35 0.10 -6.88
C PHE A 36 -5.18 -0.41 -6.05
N GLY A 37 -5.25 -0.28 -4.73
CA GLY A 37 -4.22 -0.79 -3.83
C GLY A 37 -4.22 -2.32 -3.77
N ALA A 38 -3.04 -2.94 -3.78
CA ALA A 38 -2.95 -4.40 -3.59
C ALA A 38 -3.19 -4.79 -2.12
N ALA A 39 -2.41 -4.19 -1.21
CA ALA A 39 -2.53 -4.34 0.23
C ALA A 39 -1.92 -3.12 0.94
N SER A 40 -2.23 -2.96 2.22
CA SER A 40 -1.69 -1.91 3.09
C SER A 40 -0.87 -2.51 4.22
N ALA A 41 0.34 -1.99 4.46
CA ALA A 41 1.22 -2.50 5.51
C ALA A 41 0.70 -2.20 6.94
N LYS A 42 -0.08 -1.13 7.10
CA LYS A 42 -0.66 -0.70 8.39
C LYS A 42 -2.14 -0.41 8.24
N ASP A 43 -2.85 -0.52 9.36
CA ASP A 43 -4.28 -0.20 9.36
C ASP A 43 -4.47 1.28 9.02
N ARG A 44 -5.40 1.53 8.10
CA ARG A 44 -5.78 2.87 7.62
C ARG A 44 -4.70 3.64 6.86
N LEU A 45 -3.52 3.06 6.61
CA LEU A 45 -2.47 3.75 5.86
C LEU A 45 -2.92 4.03 4.41
N ASP A 46 -3.63 3.10 3.79
CA ASP A 46 -4.29 3.27 2.50
C ASP A 46 -5.38 4.35 2.51
N ILE A 47 -6.12 4.48 3.61
CA ILE A 47 -7.14 5.52 3.80
C ILE A 47 -6.48 6.90 3.85
N VAL A 48 -5.41 7.06 4.63
CA VAL A 48 -4.69 8.34 4.74
C VAL A 48 -4.12 8.75 3.37
N SER A 49 -3.53 7.81 2.63
CA SER A 49 -3.04 8.07 1.26
C SER A 49 -4.17 8.49 0.32
N ARG A 50 -5.31 7.78 0.33
CA ARG A 50 -6.49 8.15 -0.46
C ARG A 50 -6.99 9.55 -0.13
N ASP A 51 -7.11 9.82 1.16
CA ASP A 51 -7.72 11.06 1.66
C ASP A 51 -6.80 12.26 1.47
N ALA A 52 -5.48 12.07 1.32
CA ALA A 52 -4.53 13.10 0.89
C ALA A 52 -4.55 13.32 -0.64
N ILE A 53 -4.78 12.26 -1.43
CA ILE A 53 -4.85 12.37 -2.91
C ILE A 53 -6.17 13.02 -3.36
N LYS A 54 -7.30 12.69 -2.71
CA LYS A 54 -8.65 13.11 -3.13
C LYS A 54 -8.86 14.65 -3.17
N PRO A 55 -8.46 15.44 -2.16
CA PRO A 55 -8.54 16.90 -2.19
C PRO A 55 -7.42 17.54 -3.03
N GLY A 56 -6.37 16.77 -3.36
CA GLY A 56 -5.23 17.25 -4.14
C GLY A 56 -4.00 17.66 -3.32
N ASP A 57 -3.93 17.33 -2.02
CA ASP A 57 -2.75 17.60 -1.18
C ASP A 57 -1.52 16.85 -1.69
N ILE A 58 -1.75 15.64 -2.22
CA ILE A 58 -0.77 14.79 -2.90
C ILE A 58 -1.23 14.61 -4.34
N PRO A 59 -0.53 15.16 -5.35
CA PRO A 59 -0.91 14.94 -6.75
C PRO A 59 -0.83 13.45 -7.14
N GLY A 60 -1.85 12.94 -7.83
CA GLY A 60 -1.85 11.54 -8.26
C GLY A 60 -3.19 11.02 -8.77
N PRO A 61 -3.23 9.78 -9.29
CA PRO A 61 -4.46 9.14 -9.72
C PRO A 61 -5.39 8.85 -8.54
N ARG A 62 -6.70 8.89 -8.77
CA ARG A 62 -7.65 8.56 -7.69
C ARG A 62 -7.41 7.13 -7.19
N TYR A 63 -7.23 7.00 -5.89
CA TYR A 63 -6.84 5.75 -5.24
C TYR A 63 -8.02 5.06 -4.54
N LEU A 64 -8.12 3.73 -4.67
CA LEU A 64 -9.03 2.89 -3.91
C LEU A 64 -8.22 1.92 -3.04
N GLY A 65 -8.35 2.05 -1.71
CA GLY A 65 -7.61 1.25 -0.74
C GLY A 65 -8.23 -0.14 -0.51
N ASN A 66 -7.38 -1.14 -0.25
CA ASN A 66 -7.75 -2.56 -0.13
C ASN A 66 -7.45 -3.15 1.27
N ARG A 67 -7.04 -2.31 2.24
CA ARG A 67 -6.64 -2.70 3.61
C ARG A 67 -5.49 -3.72 3.64
N LYS A 68 -5.19 -4.28 4.81
CA LYS A 68 -4.18 -5.32 5.00
C LYS A 68 -4.56 -6.59 4.24
N GLU A 69 -3.54 -7.28 3.73
CA GLU A 69 -3.72 -8.59 3.13
C GLU A 69 -4.27 -9.59 4.15
N ILE A 70 -5.17 -10.45 3.69
CA ILE A 70 -5.72 -11.57 4.47
C ILE A 70 -5.12 -12.85 3.88
N ALA A 71 -4.31 -13.55 4.67
CA ALA A 71 -3.71 -14.81 4.27
C ALA A 71 -4.09 -15.97 5.20
N ARG A 72 -3.91 -17.19 4.71
CA ARG A 72 -4.01 -18.40 5.54
C ARG A 72 -2.84 -18.44 6.51
N ARG A 73 -3.06 -19.01 7.70
CA ARG A 73 -2.06 -19.15 8.76
C ARG A 73 -0.74 -19.81 8.31
N ASP A 74 -0.82 -20.81 7.45
CA ASP A 74 0.35 -21.55 6.93
C ASP A 74 0.79 -21.07 5.54
N GLY A 75 0.36 -19.87 5.12
CA GLY A 75 0.79 -19.25 3.86
C GLY A 75 2.27 -18.85 3.90
N ASP A 76 2.78 -18.40 2.75
CA ASP A 76 4.10 -17.78 2.67
C ASP A 76 3.98 -16.31 3.13
N HIS A 77 4.40 -16.03 4.36
CA HIS A 77 4.24 -14.71 4.97
C HIS A 77 5.55 -13.94 4.89
N VAL A 78 5.49 -12.75 4.26
CA VAL A 78 6.59 -11.78 4.35
C VAL A 78 6.28 -10.81 5.47
N ALA A 79 7.15 -10.77 6.48
CA ALA A 79 7.04 -9.84 7.59
C ALA A 79 6.93 -8.39 7.07
N GLY A 80 5.86 -7.69 7.46
CA GLY A 80 5.57 -6.31 7.04
C GLY A 80 4.61 -6.16 5.85
N ILE A 81 4.31 -7.24 5.12
CA ILE A 81 3.33 -7.24 4.01
C ILE A 81 2.06 -7.96 4.47
N THR A 82 2.24 -9.20 4.92
CA THR A 82 1.15 -10.10 5.32
C THR A 82 1.31 -10.41 6.80
N PRO A 83 0.60 -9.71 7.69
CA PRO A 83 0.68 -10.03 9.11
C PRO A 83 0.07 -11.44 9.33
N PRO A 84 0.72 -12.30 10.13
CA PRO A 84 0.08 -13.55 10.54
C PRO A 84 -1.20 -13.22 11.30
N MET A 85 -2.26 -13.98 11.05
CA MET A 85 -3.52 -13.82 11.80
C MET A 85 -3.25 -13.92 13.31
N PRO A 86 -3.83 -13.04 14.14
CA PRO A 86 -3.62 -13.08 15.59
C PRO A 86 -4.05 -14.43 16.16
N MET A 87 -3.19 -15.01 16.99
CA MET A 87 -3.47 -16.23 17.75
C MET A 87 -4.47 -15.92 18.87
N ASP A 88 -5.77 -15.81 18.55
CA ASP A 88 -6.80 -15.98 19.58
C ASP A 88 -6.92 -17.47 19.89
N LEU A 89 -6.15 -17.91 20.88
CA LEU A 89 -6.24 -19.24 21.50
C LEU A 89 -7.34 -19.27 22.57
N THR A 90 -8.56 -18.83 22.27
CA THR A 90 -9.71 -19.04 23.17
C THR A 90 -11.05 -19.03 22.43
N ARG A 91 -11.33 -20.10 21.67
CA ARG A 91 -12.68 -20.69 21.54
C ARG A 91 -12.57 -22.20 21.38
#